data_AF-A0A809QF12-F1
#
_entry.id   AF-A0A809QF12-F1
#
_cell.length_a   1.000
_cell.length_b   1.000
_cell.length_c   1.000
_cell.angle_alpha   90.00
_cell.angle_beta   90.00
_cell.angle_gamma   90.00
#
_symmetry.space_group_name_H-M   'P 1'
#
loop_
_entity.id
_entity.type
_entity.pdbx_description
1 polymer ?
#
loop_
_entity_poly.entity_id
_entity_poly.type
_entity_poly.pdbx_seq_one_letter_code
_entity_poly.pdbx_strand_id
1 'polypeptide(L)'
;MKRISILDDSPYLNTPDLPLQLGPSAVVAGDIKAVLPASLLEFYQGAPACHLLAWNDTDSATMGLIRSGSVIVFERTRLLELTINILRRAKGAGWISFEAVLTDQDKPLVLLESVTFNEAGLAWLEARTAVFEAVFGVKSILIEHGYDC
;
A
#
# COMPACT_ATOMS: atom_id res chain seq x y z
N MET A 1 3.48 -12.01 -17.28
CA MET A 1 3.33 -10.60 -17.73
C MET A 1 3.57 -9.72 -16.52
N LYS A 2 4.67 -8.96 -16.51
CA LYS A 2 5.01 -8.05 -15.40
C LYS A 2 4.12 -6.82 -15.44
N ARG A 3 3.50 -6.47 -14.33
CA ARG A 3 2.80 -5.18 -14.16
C ARG A 3 3.49 -4.42 -13.04
N ILE A 4 4.25 -3.41 -13.44
CA ILE A 4 4.85 -2.43 -12.54
C ILE A 4 4.14 -1.13 -12.82
N SER A 5 3.54 -0.54 -11.79
CA SER A 5 2.92 0.78 -11.92
C SER A 5 3.57 1.70 -10.91
N ILE A 6 4.14 2.79 -11.43
CA ILE A 6 4.40 3.96 -10.61
C ILE A 6 3.02 4.50 -10.24
N LEU A 7 2.68 4.47 -8.96
CA LEU A 7 1.40 4.99 -8.48
C LEU A 7 1.44 6.50 -8.22
N ASP A 8 2.62 7.10 -8.30
CA ASP A 8 2.80 8.53 -8.23
C ASP A 8 4.08 9.03 -8.93
N ASP A 9 3.92 10.00 -9.84
CA ASP A 9 4.99 10.89 -10.31
C ASP A 9 5.03 12.19 -9.49
N SER A 10 4.17 12.30 -8.47
CA SER A 10 3.86 13.58 -7.86
C SER A 10 4.74 13.87 -6.62
N PRO A 11 5.39 15.05 -6.56
CA PRO A 11 6.24 15.45 -5.43
C PRO A 11 5.46 15.72 -4.13
N TYR A 12 4.13 15.59 -4.13
CA TYR A 12 3.25 16.00 -3.04
C TYR A 12 3.08 14.96 -1.92
N LEU A 13 3.72 13.78 -1.98
CA LEU A 13 3.63 12.79 -0.89
C LEU A 13 4.61 13.02 0.27
N ASN A 14 5.41 14.08 0.19
CA ASN A 14 6.16 14.64 1.32
C ASN A 14 5.43 15.84 1.96
N THR A 15 4.19 16.16 1.55
CA THR A 15 3.40 17.10 2.33
C THR A 15 2.89 16.40 3.60
N PRO A 16 3.02 17.04 4.77
CA PRO A 16 2.47 16.53 6.02
C PRO A 16 0.95 16.27 5.97
N ASP A 17 0.28 16.74 4.91
CA ASP A 17 -1.16 16.62 4.68
C ASP A 17 -1.60 15.28 4.05
N LEU A 18 -0.67 14.39 3.65
CA LEU A 18 -0.94 13.04 3.14
C LEU A 18 -0.19 11.96 3.97
N PRO A 19 -0.55 11.78 5.25
CA PRO A 19 0.18 10.96 6.23
C PRO A 19 -0.06 9.45 6.05
N LEU A 20 -0.44 8.98 4.85
CA LEU A 20 -0.46 7.56 4.58
C LEU A 20 0.99 7.05 4.61
N GLN A 21 1.28 6.06 5.43
CA GLN A 21 2.58 5.42 5.55
C GLN A 21 2.44 3.94 5.18
N LEU A 22 3.54 3.24 4.90
CA LEU A 22 3.45 1.78 4.79
C LEU A 22 3.06 1.20 6.15
N GLY A 23 2.28 0.12 6.14
CA GLY A 23 1.88 -0.57 7.35
C GLY A 23 3.06 -1.17 8.13
N PRO A 24 2.82 -1.66 9.36
CA PRO A 24 3.86 -2.03 10.32
C PRO A 24 4.69 -3.26 9.91
N SER A 25 4.27 -3.97 8.86
CA SER A 25 5.00 -5.12 8.30
C SER A 25 6.08 -4.71 7.29
N ALA A 26 6.28 -3.42 7.06
CA ALA A 26 7.28 -2.93 6.11
C ALA A 26 8.72 -3.14 6.63
N VAL A 27 9.61 -3.55 5.71
CA VAL A 27 11.04 -3.80 5.98
C VAL A 27 11.90 -2.69 5.35
N VAL A 28 12.96 -2.23 6.04
CA VAL A 28 13.79 -1.06 5.65
C VAL A 28 15.01 -1.44 4.78
N ALA A 29 15.47 -0.49 3.95
CA ALA A 29 16.48 -0.47 2.88
C ALA A 29 17.79 -1.28 3.04
N GLY A 30 18.14 -1.77 4.23
CA GLY A 30 19.23 -2.74 4.41
C GLY A 30 18.88 -4.12 3.85
N ASP A 31 17.63 -4.55 4.04
CA ASP A 31 17.13 -5.88 3.66
C ASP A 31 16.36 -5.88 2.34
N ILE A 32 16.02 -4.71 1.77
CA ILE A 32 15.24 -4.60 0.54
C ILE A 32 15.83 -5.40 -0.62
N LYS A 33 17.17 -5.47 -0.73
CA LYS A 33 17.86 -6.26 -1.78
C LYS A 33 17.61 -7.77 -1.65
N ALA A 34 17.33 -8.26 -0.45
CA ALA A 34 17.03 -9.66 -0.20
C ALA A 34 15.56 -10.00 -0.44
N VAL A 35 14.66 -8.99 -0.37
CA VAL A 35 13.21 -9.20 -0.44
C VAL A 35 12.63 -8.78 -1.79
N LEU A 36 13.26 -7.86 -2.53
CA LEU A 36 12.81 -7.47 -3.86
C LEU A 36 13.27 -8.45 -4.95
N PRO A 37 12.39 -8.80 -5.88
CA PRO A 37 12.79 -9.43 -7.13
C PRO A 37 13.87 -8.61 -7.84
N ALA A 38 14.88 -9.27 -8.42
CA ALA A 38 15.97 -8.60 -9.13
C ALA A 38 15.47 -7.64 -10.24
N SER A 39 14.35 -8.00 -10.87
CA SER A 39 13.63 -7.20 -11.88
C SER A 39 13.14 -5.84 -11.39
N LEU A 40 12.92 -5.68 -10.09
CA LEU A 40 12.47 -4.43 -9.46
C LEU A 40 13.60 -3.64 -8.82
N LEU A 41 14.74 -4.29 -8.59
CA LEU A 41 15.87 -3.66 -7.93
C LEU A 41 16.49 -2.54 -8.79
N GLU A 42 16.58 -2.75 -10.11
CA GLU A 42 17.05 -1.73 -11.06
C GLU A 42 16.10 -0.53 -11.12
N PHE A 43 14.79 -0.81 -11.08
CA PHE A 43 13.76 0.23 -11.09
C PHE A 43 13.76 1.07 -9.81
N TYR A 44 13.92 0.41 -8.66
CA TYR A 44 14.03 1.06 -7.36
C TYR A 44 15.27 1.95 -7.24
N GLN A 45 16.42 1.51 -7.75
CA GLN A 45 17.67 2.30 -7.69
C GLN A 45 17.60 3.61 -8.50
N GLY A 46 16.73 3.69 -9.51
CA GLY A 46 16.50 4.88 -10.32
C GLY A 46 15.31 5.74 -9.89
N ALA A 47 14.45 5.25 -8.98
CA ALA A 47 13.25 5.96 -8.57
C ALA A 47 13.57 7.06 -7.52
N PRO A 48 12.96 8.25 -7.59
CA PRO A 48 13.05 9.24 -6.53
C PRO A 48 12.60 8.64 -5.19
N ALA A 49 13.34 8.90 -4.11
CA ALA A 49 13.13 8.30 -2.78
C ALA A 49 11.73 8.52 -2.17
N CYS A 50 10.89 9.37 -2.78
CA CYS A 50 9.58 9.75 -2.26
C CYS A 50 8.41 9.02 -2.93
N HIS A 51 8.64 8.24 -4.00
CA HIS A 51 7.55 7.66 -4.79
C HIS A 51 7.02 6.39 -4.12
N LEU A 52 5.70 6.25 -4.12
CA LEU A 52 5.03 4.98 -3.82
C LEU A 52 4.99 4.15 -5.11
N LEU A 53 5.55 2.95 -5.05
CA LEU A 53 5.52 1.98 -6.13
C LEU A 53 4.69 0.79 -5.72
N ALA A 54 3.81 0.33 -6.60
CA ALA A 54 3.16 -0.96 -6.49
C ALA A 54 3.54 -1.85 -7.66
N TRP A 55 3.70 -3.13 -7.39
CA TRP A 55 4.00 -4.10 -8.43
C TRP A 55 3.25 -5.40 -8.25
N ASN A 56 3.18 -6.11 -9.35
CA ASN A 56 2.79 -7.51 -9.44
C ASN A 56 3.75 -8.17 -10.45
N ASP A 57 4.63 -9.01 -9.93
CA ASP A 57 5.63 -9.73 -10.70
C ASP A 57 5.25 -11.20 -10.83
N THR A 58 4.88 -11.60 -12.04
CA THR A 58 4.50 -12.97 -12.34
C THR A 58 5.65 -13.95 -12.26
N ASP A 59 6.89 -13.49 -12.47
CA ASP A 59 8.05 -14.38 -12.57
C ASP A 59 8.49 -14.84 -11.17
N SER A 60 8.45 -13.93 -10.20
CA SER A 60 8.70 -14.22 -8.79
C SER A 60 7.44 -14.64 -8.02
N ALA A 61 6.26 -14.57 -8.65
CA ALA A 61 4.96 -14.78 -8.01
C ALA A 61 4.70 -13.88 -6.78
N THR A 62 5.33 -12.69 -6.76
CA THR A 62 5.20 -11.72 -5.66
C THR A 62 4.53 -10.43 -6.11
N MET A 63 3.98 -9.72 -5.14
CA MET A 63 3.43 -8.37 -5.28
C MET A 63 3.72 -7.58 -4.02
N GLY A 64 3.54 -6.26 -4.07
CA GLY A 64 3.82 -5.43 -2.91
C GLY A 64 3.82 -3.94 -3.14
N LEU A 65 4.29 -3.21 -2.12
CA LEU A 65 4.48 -1.76 -2.12
C LEU A 65 5.89 -1.38 -1.66
N ILE A 66 6.48 -0.36 -2.29
CA ILE A 66 7.73 0.29 -1.83
C ILE A 66 7.45 1.78 -1.65
N ARG A 67 7.95 2.35 -0.54
CA ARG A 67 7.97 3.79 -0.30
C ARG A 67 9.14 4.15 0.60
N SER A 68 9.90 5.20 0.25
CA SER A 68 10.93 5.77 1.11
C SER A 68 11.92 4.75 1.69
N GLY A 69 12.32 3.78 0.86
CA GLY A 69 13.22 2.72 1.26
C GLY A 69 12.65 1.76 2.30
N SER A 70 11.33 1.65 2.38
CA SER A 70 10.61 0.59 3.08
C SER A 70 9.78 -0.21 2.08
N VAL A 71 9.64 -1.52 2.30
CA VAL A 71 8.97 -2.45 1.38
C VAL A 71 8.03 -3.39 2.11
N ILE A 72 6.87 -3.67 1.51
CA ILE A 72 5.98 -4.78 1.87
C ILE A 72 5.92 -5.72 0.67
N VAL A 73 6.17 -7.01 0.87
CA VAL A 73 6.11 -8.06 -0.17
C VAL A 73 5.26 -9.22 0.33
N PHE A 74 4.41 -9.75 -0.55
CA PHE A 74 3.62 -10.94 -0.27
C PHE A 74 3.39 -11.74 -1.55
N GLU A 75 3.05 -13.03 -1.40
CA GLU A 75 2.82 -13.91 -2.54
C GLU A 75 1.49 -13.58 -3.20
N ARG A 76 1.50 -13.53 -4.53
CA ARG A 76 0.33 -13.22 -5.34
C ARG A 76 -0.82 -14.18 -5.12
N THR A 77 -0.53 -15.47 -4.99
CA THR A 77 -1.54 -16.53 -4.87
C THR A 77 -2.30 -16.50 -3.56
N ARG A 78 -1.79 -15.77 -2.56
CA ARG A 78 -2.41 -15.62 -1.24
C ARG A 78 -3.43 -14.48 -1.21
N LEU A 79 -3.39 -13.54 -2.16
CA LEU A 79 -4.29 -12.38 -2.15
C LEU A 79 -5.73 -12.80 -2.49
N LEU A 80 -6.67 -12.54 -1.58
CA LEU A 80 -8.10 -12.74 -1.79
C LEU A 80 -8.80 -11.45 -2.20
N GLU A 81 -8.59 -10.39 -1.45
CA GLU A 81 -9.28 -9.12 -1.62
C GLU A 81 -8.42 -7.95 -1.12
N LEU A 82 -8.76 -6.75 -1.58
CA LEU A 82 -8.23 -5.50 -1.06
C LEU A 82 -9.35 -4.78 -0.32
N THR A 83 -9.01 -4.13 0.79
CA THR A 83 -9.98 -3.35 1.56
C THR A 83 -9.43 -1.97 1.88
N ILE A 84 -10.27 -0.95 1.79
CA ILE A 84 -10.04 0.37 2.37
C ILE A 84 -10.92 0.44 3.61
N ASN A 85 -10.32 0.51 4.78
CA ASN A 85 -11.03 0.56 6.05
C ASN A 85 -10.93 1.96 6.64
N ILE A 86 -12.05 2.50 7.12
CA ILE A 86 -12.08 3.82 7.77
C ILE A 86 -12.80 3.77 9.11
N LEU A 87 -12.23 4.47 10.08
CA LEU A 87 -12.91 4.89 11.31
C LEU A 87 -12.87 6.41 11.38
N ARG A 88 -14.01 7.07 11.26
CA ARG A 88 -14.09 8.53 11.28
C ARG A 88 -13.85 9.05 12.69
N ARG A 89 -13.38 10.29 12.77
CA ARG A 89 -13.19 11.00 14.04
C ARG A 89 -14.54 11.43 14.62
N ALA A 90 -14.78 11.11 15.89
CA ALA A 90 -15.80 11.77 16.72
C ALA A 90 -15.20 12.34 18.02
N LYS A 91 -14.45 11.56 18.80
CA LYS A 91 -13.74 12.07 20.00
C LYS A 91 -12.24 11.81 19.98
N GLY A 92 -11.81 10.70 19.39
CA GLY A 92 -10.39 10.37 19.26
C GLY A 92 -9.82 10.85 17.93
N ALA A 93 -8.85 10.11 17.40
CA ALA A 93 -8.14 10.42 16.16
C ALA A 93 -8.82 9.85 14.91
N GLY A 94 -9.62 8.79 15.01
CA GLY A 94 -10.00 7.93 13.89
C GLY A 94 -8.78 7.30 13.20
N TRP A 95 -9.00 6.57 12.11
CA TRP A 95 -7.92 6.01 11.29
C TRP A 95 -8.40 5.67 9.89
N ILE A 96 -7.45 5.46 8.98
CA ILE A 96 -7.68 4.92 7.64
C ILE A 96 -6.58 3.92 7.30
N SER A 97 -6.95 2.78 6.73
CA SER A 97 -6.01 1.77 6.24
C SER A 97 -6.42 1.25 4.87
N PHE A 98 -5.42 0.86 4.09
CA PHE A 98 -5.54 0.07 2.88
C PHE A 98 -4.87 -1.27 3.13
N GLU A 99 -5.59 -2.37 2.98
CA GLU A 99 -5.19 -3.69 3.47
C GLU A 99 -5.38 -4.76 2.39
N ALA A 100 -4.52 -5.78 2.44
CA ALA A 100 -4.63 -7.01 1.67
C ALA A 100 -5.12 -8.13 2.59
N VAL A 101 -6.23 -8.77 2.24
CA VAL A 101 -6.69 -9.97 2.94
C VAL A 101 -6.05 -11.18 2.27
N LEU A 102 -5.34 -11.96 3.06
CA LEU A 102 -4.56 -13.11 2.60
C LEU A 102 -5.23 -14.42 3.02
N THR A 103 -5.16 -15.45 2.17
CA THR A 103 -5.80 -16.77 2.37
C THR A 103 -5.37 -17.50 3.63
N ASP A 104 -4.24 -17.15 4.21
CA ASP A 104 -3.55 -17.91 5.25
C ASP A 104 -3.05 -17.02 6.39
N GLN A 105 -3.69 -15.87 6.57
CA GLN A 105 -3.52 -15.02 7.74
C GLN A 105 -4.89 -14.71 8.34
N ASP A 106 -5.00 -14.80 9.67
CA ASP A 106 -6.23 -14.46 10.40
C ASP A 106 -6.50 -12.96 10.43
N LYS A 107 -5.50 -12.14 10.09
CA LYS A 107 -5.58 -10.68 10.06
C LYS A 107 -5.15 -10.16 8.69
N PRO A 108 -5.80 -9.10 8.17
CA PRO A 108 -5.35 -8.45 6.95
C PRO A 108 -3.93 -7.89 7.10
N LEU A 109 -3.18 -7.93 6.01
CA LEU A 109 -1.90 -7.27 5.88
C LEU A 109 -2.14 -5.79 5.58
N VAL A 110 -1.83 -4.90 6.52
CA VAL A 110 -1.93 -3.46 6.31
C VAL A 110 -0.84 -3.02 5.34
N LEU A 111 -1.25 -2.51 4.18
CA LEU A 111 -0.38 -2.05 3.10
C LEU A 111 -0.04 -0.57 3.26
N LEU A 112 -1.06 0.27 3.48
CA LEU A 112 -0.92 1.68 3.81
C LEU A 112 -1.82 2.01 5.00
N GLU A 113 -1.39 2.94 5.85
CA GLU A 113 -2.21 3.42 6.97
C GLU A 113 -1.95 4.87 7.34
N SER A 114 -2.94 5.48 7.99
CA SER A 114 -2.79 6.65 8.83
C SER A 114 -3.53 6.40 10.14
N VAL A 115 -2.80 6.48 11.26
CA VAL A 115 -3.30 6.33 12.63
C VAL A 115 -4.19 7.50 13.09
N THR A 116 -4.41 8.47 12.22
CA THR A 116 -5.39 9.55 12.37
C THR A 116 -6.20 9.62 11.10
N PHE A 117 -7.51 9.75 11.22
CA PHE A 117 -8.35 9.95 10.06
C PHE A 117 -8.01 11.27 9.36
N ASN A 118 -7.79 11.21 8.05
CA ASN A 118 -7.54 12.37 7.21
C ASN A 118 -8.28 12.22 5.88
N GLU A 119 -9.15 13.19 5.58
CA GLU A 119 -9.96 13.22 4.35
C GLU A 119 -9.08 13.24 3.09
N ALA A 120 -7.94 13.93 3.11
CA ALA A 120 -7.03 13.96 1.96
C ALA A 120 -6.41 12.58 1.69
N GLY A 121 -6.13 11.80 2.73
CA GLY A 121 -5.68 10.42 2.62
C GLY A 121 -6.74 9.51 2.00
N LEU A 122 -8.00 9.66 2.42
CA LEU A 122 -9.13 8.92 1.85
C LEU A 122 -9.32 9.26 0.36
N ALA A 123 -9.42 10.55 0.03
CA ALA A 123 -9.58 10.99 -1.35
C ALA A 123 -8.42 10.54 -2.25
N TRP A 124 -7.19 10.51 -1.72
CA TRP A 124 -6.02 10.02 -2.45
C TRP A 124 -6.12 8.52 -2.73
N LEU A 125 -6.57 7.71 -1.76
CA LEU A 125 -6.81 6.27 -1.93
C LEU A 125 -7.92 6.03 -2.96
N GLU A 126 -9.06 6.69 -2.81
CA GLU A 126 -10.20 6.59 -3.72
C GLU A 126 -9.82 6.91 -5.17
N ALA A 127 -9.04 7.98 -5.38
CA ALA A 127 -8.56 8.37 -6.70
C ALA A 127 -7.59 7.35 -7.34
N ARG A 128 -6.99 6.45 -6.55
CA ARG A 128 -6.01 5.46 -6.98
C ARG A 128 -6.51 4.01 -6.88
N THR A 129 -7.70 3.79 -6.33
CA THR A 129 -8.37 2.48 -6.22
C THR A 129 -8.26 1.69 -7.51
N ALA A 130 -8.68 2.25 -8.65
CA ALA A 130 -8.62 1.56 -9.95
C ALA A 130 -7.19 1.15 -10.36
N VAL A 131 -6.17 1.92 -9.96
CA VAL A 131 -4.78 1.61 -10.26
C VAL A 131 -4.30 0.44 -9.37
N PHE A 132 -4.62 0.47 -8.08
CA PHE A 132 -4.33 -0.66 -7.18
C PHE A 132 -5.02 -1.94 -7.65
N GLU A 133 -6.28 -1.87 -8.04
CA GLU A 133 -7.02 -3.01 -8.59
C GLU A 133 -6.37 -3.55 -9.88
N ALA A 134 -5.90 -2.67 -10.76
CA ALA A 134 -5.23 -3.06 -11.98
C ALA A 134 -3.86 -3.73 -11.74
N VAL A 135 -3.13 -3.28 -10.71
CA VAL A 135 -1.84 -3.85 -10.29
C VAL A 135 -2.05 -5.21 -9.63
N PHE A 136 -2.86 -5.27 -8.59
CA PHE A 136 -3.03 -6.46 -7.76
C PHE A 136 -3.98 -7.49 -8.38
N GLY A 137 -4.84 -7.09 -9.31
CA GLY A 137 -5.73 -7.97 -10.06
C GLY A 137 -6.98 -8.42 -9.30
N VAL A 138 -7.31 -7.74 -8.20
CA VAL A 138 -8.53 -7.97 -7.41
C VAL A 138 -9.24 -6.64 -7.18
N LYS A 139 -10.55 -6.68 -6.93
CA LYS A 139 -11.31 -5.48 -6.57
C LYS A 139 -11.04 -5.06 -5.13
N SER A 140 -11.19 -3.77 -4.87
CA SER A 140 -11.14 -3.18 -3.54
C SER A 140 -12.55 -2.91 -3.01
N ILE A 141 -12.71 -3.09 -1.70
CA ILE A 141 -13.97 -2.84 -0.98
C ILE A 141 -13.74 -1.73 0.04
N LEU A 142 -14.64 -0.74 0.09
CA LEU A 142 -14.64 0.27 1.14
C LEU A 142 -15.47 -0.23 2.33
N ILE A 143 -14.88 -0.20 3.52
CA ILE A 143 -15.50 -0.62 4.78
C ILE A 143 -15.48 0.57 5.76
N GLU A 144 -16.67 1.06 6.12
CA GLU A 144 -16.83 2.12 7.13
C GLU A 144 -17.17 1.51 8.50
N HIS A 145 -16.29 1.71 9.48
CA HIS A 145 -16.44 1.23 10.85
C HIS A 145 -17.21 2.20 11.76
N GLY A 146 -17.70 3.30 11.20
CA GLY A 146 -18.41 4.36 11.94
C GLY A 146 -17.45 5.39 12.52
N TYR A 147 -17.59 5.69 13.81
CA TYR A 147 -16.87 6.76 14.50
C TYR A 147 -16.16 6.25 15.76
N ASP A 148 -15.03 6.86 16.12
CA ASP A 148 -14.38 6.58 17.40
C ASP A 148 -15.13 7.22 18.59
N CYS A 149 -15.71 6.40 19.45
CA CYS A 149 -16.64 6.84 20.50
C CYS A 149 -15.98 7.17 21.84
#